data_AF-A0A941E0B5-F1
#
_entry.id   AF-A0A941E0B5-F1
#
_cell.length_a   1.000
_cell.length_b   1.000
_cell.length_c   1.000
_cell.angle_alpha   90.00
_cell.angle_beta   90.00
_cell.angle_gamma   90.00
#
_symmetry.space_group_name_H-M   'P 1'
#
loop_
_entity.id
_entity.type
_entity.pdbx_description
1 polymer ?
#
loop_
_entity_poly.entity_id
_entity_poly.type
_entity_poly.pdbx_seq_one_letter_code
_entity_poly.pdbx_strand_id
1 'polypeptide(L)'
;MPLPKMPTKPAALLAPKDYPKADKGKLKPTTQAATRNVVAPNKVQKDTPHVVTKSKSTSTTSSTLLKERKSTATSSPMQETISNKVTAHKSKNNPAKSPVSKAADKKGITKLFVLDTNVLMHDPTSLFRFEEHDVYLPMITLEELDDHKKGMSEVARNARQISRNLDALVSGINSEDIELGISLAKLGNKDARGRLFFQTKLQGGTLPQGLPQGKADNQILGVVRALEQEFPGRAIVLVSKDINMRIKARAMGLPAEDYFNDHVLEDSDLLYTGIVQLPADFWSKHGKGIETWQENKAGLSTTFYRITGPLIPSLLVNQFVYLEPNNGEASFYGQVRQINGKTAVLQTLRDYGHSKHSVWGVTSRNREQNFALNLLMDPDCDFVTLLGQAGTGKTLLALAAGLAQVLETKTYNEIIVTRVTVPVGEDIGFLPGTEEEKMSPWMGAFDDNLEVLNKSDGDAGDWGRAATQDLIRSKIKIKSLNFMRGRTFVNKFLIIDEAQNLTPKQVKTLVTRAGPGTKIICLGNIAQIDTPYLTEGSSGLTYVVDRFKGWAHSGHVTLARGERSRLADHASEIL
;
A
#
# COMPACT_ATOMS: atom_id res chain seq x y z
N MET A 1 -22.42 -26.56 -28.94
CA MET A 1 -21.92 -26.68 -30.33
C MET A 1 -20.40 -26.74 -30.27
N PRO A 2 -19.72 -27.52 -31.11
CA PRO A 2 -18.26 -27.48 -31.21
C PRO A 2 -17.79 -26.14 -31.77
N LEU A 3 -16.60 -25.68 -31.39
CA LEU A 3 -15.99 -24.43 -31.87
C LEU A 3 -15.30 -24.64 -33.23
N PRO A 4 -15.20 -23.60 -34.07
CA PRO A 4 -14.42 -23.65 -35.32
C PRO A 4 -12.92 -23.82 -35.04
N LYS A 5 -12.17 -24.36 -36.00
CA LYS A 5 -10.71 -24.54 -35.87
C LYS A 5 -9.98 -23.20 -35.86
N MET A 6 -8.94 -23.08 -35.04
CA MET A 6 -8.13 -21.85 -34.92
C MET A 6 -7.39 -21.51 -36.23
N PRO A 7 -7.33 -20.21 -36.61
CA PRO A 7 -6.53 -19.76 -37.75
C PRO A 7 -5.03 -19.85 -37.46
N THR A 8 -4.25 -20.21 -38.48
CA THR A 8 -2.80 -20.48 -38.38
C THR A 8 -1.91 -19.28 -38.70
N LYS A 9 -2.48 -18.08 -38.89
CA LYS A 9 -1.75 -16.81 -39.10
C LYS A 9 -2.46 -15.65 -38.40
N PRO A 10 -1.72 -14.64 -37.87
CA PRO A 10 -2.33 -13.45 -37.28
C PRO A 10 -3.25 -12.72 -38.26
N ALA A 11 -4.36 -12.17 -37.74
CA ALA A 11 -5.36 -11.39 -38.48
C ALA A 11 -6.07 -12.07 -39.68
N ALA A 12 -5.99 -13.40 -39.84
CA ALA A 12 -6.77 -14.12 -40.84
C ALA A 12 -8.25 -14.25 -40.44
N LEU A 13 -9.17 -13.80 -41.32
CA LEU A 13 -10.61 -14.02 -41.16
C LEU A 13 -10.98 -15.47 -41.57
N LEU A 14 -11.75 -16.16 -40.73
CA LEU A 14 -12.26 -17.50 -41.01
C LEU A 14 -13.36 -17.46 -42.10
N ALA A 15 -13.37 -18.44 -43.00
CA ALA A 15 -14.38 -18.49 -44.05
C ALA A 15 -15.71 -19.07 -43.51
N PRO A 16 -16.87 -18.73 -44.10
CA PRO A 16 -18.18 -19.22 -43.62
C PRO A 16 -18.32 -20.76 -43.56
N LYS A 17 -17.49 -21.50 -44.30
CA LYS A 17 -17.40 -22.96 -44.30
C LYS A 17 -16.69 -23.57 -43.08
N ASP A 18 -15.91 -22.77 -42.36
CA ASP A 18 -15.10 -23.22 -41.21
C ASP A 18 -15.92 -23.23 -39.90
N TYR A 19 -17.14 -22.68 -39.94
CA TYR A 19 -18.13 -22.74 -38.86
C TYR A 19 -19.00 -24.01 -39.01
N PRO A 20 -19.12 -24.85 -37.96
CA PRO A 20 -19.95 -26.05 -38.03
C PRO A 20 -21.44 -25.68 -38.12
N LYS A 21 -22.15 -26.30 -39.07
CA LYS A 21 -23.60 -26.12 -39.23
C LYS A 21 -24.34 -26.77 -38.06
N ALA A 22 -25.33 -26.07 -37.51
CA ALA A 22 -26.17 -26.60 -36.43
C ALA A 22 -27.15 -27.67 -36.94
N ASP A 23 -27.17 -28.83 -36.29
CA ASP A 23 -28.15 -29.88 -36.57
C ASP A 23 -29.58 -29.45 -36.22
N LYS A 24 -30.51 -29.66 -37.15
CA LYS A 24 -31.94 -29.39 -36.96
C LYS A 24 -32.66 -30.65 -36.45
N GLY A 25 -32.73 -30.81 -35.12
CA GLY A 25 -33.25 -32.04 -34.48
C GLY A 25 -34.21 -31.84 -33.30
N LYS A 26 -35.47 -31.51 -33.59
CA LYS A 26 -36.71 -31.73 -32.80
C LYS A 26 -36.68 -31.59 -31.26
N LEU A 27 -37.32 -30.52 -30.76
CA LEU A 27 -37.84 -30.42 -29.39
C LEU A 27 -38.98 -31.43 -29.13
N LYS A 28 -39.00 -32.03 -27.93
CA LYS A 28 -40.19 -32.61 -27.28
C LYS A 28 -40.16 -32.26 -25.78
N PRO A 29 -41.26 -31.77 -25.18
CA PRO A 29 -41.33 -31.46 -23.76
C PRO A 29 -42.06 -32.56 -22.96
N THR A 30 -41.54 -32.97 -21.80
CA THR A 30 -42.39 -33.54 -20.74
C THR A 30 -41.79 -33.44 -19.33
N THR A 31 -42.73 -33.30 -18.41
CA THR A 31 -42.75 -33.18 -16.96
C THR A 31 -42.20 -34.35 -16.11
N GLN A 32 -41.68 -33.97 -14.94
CA GLN A 32 -41.89 -34.55 -13.59
C GLN A 32 -41.41 -35.96 -13.17
N ALA A 33 -41.03 -35.97 -11.87
CA ALA A 33 -41.16 -37.03 -10.86
C ALA A 33 -40.07 -38.11 -10.74
N ALA A 34 -39.82 -38.46 -9.47
CA ALA A 34 -38.70 -39.25 -8.97
C ALA A 34 -38.98 -40.76 -8.92
N THR A 35 -37.92 -41.58 -8.83
CA THR A 35 -37.87 -42.72 -7.87
C THR A 35 -36.42 -43.12 -7.55
N ARG A 36 -36.21 -43.66 -6.35
CA ARG A 36 -34.93 -44.26 -5.90
C ARG A 36 -34.73 -45.65 -6.52
N ASN A 37 -33.47 -46.12 -6.57
CA ASN A 37 -33.17 -47.46 -6.08
C ASN A 37 -31.70 -47.63 -5.66
N VAL A 38 -31.48 -48.60 -4.78
CA VAL A 38 -30.23 -48.92 -4.06
C VAL A 38 -29.66 -50.24 -4.62
N VAL A 39 -28.32 -50.42 -4.61
CA VAL A 39 -27.59 -51.67 -4.25
C VAL A 39 -26.11 -51.33 -4.05
N ALA A 40 -25.45 -52.06 -3.15
CA ALA A 40 -24.10 -51.79 -2.64
C ALA A 40 -23.05 -52.84 -3.15
N PRO A 41 -21.81 -52.97 -2.63
CA PRO A 41 -20.63 -53.22 -3.45
C PRO A 41 -20.08 -54.67 -3.37
N ASN A 42 -19.02 -54.97 -4.14
CA ASN A 42 -18.18 -56.15 -3.88
C ASN A 42 -16.68 -55.94 -4.14
N LYS A 43 -15.84 -56.66 -3.39
CA LYS A 43 -14.37 -56.68 -3.42
C LYS A 43 -13.83 -57.84 -4.29
N VAL A 44 -12.49 -57.88 -4.47
CA VAL A 44 -11.54 -59.03 -4.59
C VAL A 44 -10.49 -58.68 -5.67
N GLN A 45 -9.30 -58.17 -5.32
CA GLN A 45 -8.01 -58.81 -4.94
C GLN A 45 -7.03 -59.05 -6.10
N LYS A 46 -5.74 -58.71 -5.85
CA LYS A 46 -4.43 -59.29 -6.31
C LYS A 46 -4.31 -59.76 -7.78
N ASP A 47 -3.27 -59.37 -8.52
CA ASP A 47 -1.92 -59.97 -8.39
C ASP A 47 -0.77 -59.11 -8.98
N THR A 48 0.47 -59.47 -8.60
CA THR A 48 1.75 -58.99 -9.18
C THR A 48 2.31 -59.96 -10.22
N PRO A 49 3.17 -59.51 -11.17
CA PRO A 49 4.58 -59.98 -11.10
C PRO A 49 5.68 -59.03 -11.65
N HIS A 50 6.92 -59.25 -11.15
CA HIS A 50 8.28 -59.11 -11.74
C HIS A 50 8.68 -57.94 -12.69
N VAL A 51 9.74 -57.15 -12.37
CA VAL A 51 11.20 -57.38 -12.69
C VAL A 51 11.46 -57.48 -14.21
N VAL A 52 12.29 -56.69 -14.88
CA VAL A 52 13.66 -56.15 -14.58
C VAL A 52 13.71 -54.59 -14.74
N THR A 53 14.82 -53.82 -14.79
CA THR A 53 16.26 -54.05 -15.12
C THR A 53 17.22 -53.13 -14.32
N LYS A 54 18.54 -53.24 -14.58
CA LYS A 54 19.69 -52.58 -13.95
C LYS A 54 20.12 -51.26 -14.61
N SER A 55 20.69 -50.34 -13.83
CA SER A 55 22.06 -49.83 -14.07
C SER A 55 22.73 -49.45 -12.73
N LYS A 56 24.07 -49.47 -12.67
CA LYS A 56 24.89 -49.32 -11.43
C LYS A 56 25.78 -48.07 -11.50
N SER A 57 25.96 -47.41 -10.35
CA SER A 57 27.29 -47.03 -9.79
C SER A 57 27.06 -46.51 -8.35
N THR A 58 27.47 -47.21 -7.28
CA THR A 58 28.82 -47.23 -6.66
C THR A 58 29.40 -45.81 -6.49
N SER A 59 29.29 -45.15 -5.32
CA SER A 59 30.02 -45.38 -4.04
C SER A 59 31.47 -44.83 -4.08
N THR A 60 32.11 -44.33 -3.01
CA THR A 60 31.81 -44.38 -1.55
C THR A 60 32.57 -43.26 -0.81
N THR A 61 32.04 -42.79 0.33
CA THR A 61 32.71 -42.26 1.54
C THR A 61 34.11 -41.63 1.51
N SER A 62 34.25 -40.52 2.23
CA SER A 62 35.37 -40.32 3.18
C SER A 62 34.87 -39.56 4.41
N SER A 63 35.14 -40.09 5.60
CA SER A 63 34.84 -39.45 6.89
C SER A 63 36.14 -38.98 7.55
N THR A 64 36.08 -37.92 8.34
CA THR A 64 37.11 -37.65 9.36
C THR A 64 36.57 -36.75 10.48
N LEU A 65 36.59 -37.27 11.70
CA LEU A 65 36.45 -36.49 12.94
C LEU A 65 37.77 -35.78 13.24
N LEU A 66 37.75 -34.67 13.99
CA LEU A 66 38.71 -34.41 15.09
C LEU A 66 38.40 -33.13 15.91
N LYS A 67 38.13 -33.36 17.20
CA LYS A 67 38.49 -32.58 18.42
C LYS A 67 38.02 -31.13 18.67
N GLU A 68 37.49 -30.98 19.88
CA GLU A 68 37.37 -29.76 20.67
C GLU A 68 38.71 -29.05 20.94
N ARG A 69 38.63 -27.74 21.22
CA ARG A 69 39.52 -27.06 22.17
C ARG A 69 38.74 -26.04 22.99
N LYS A 70 38.78 -26.17 24.32
CA LYS A 70 38.41 -25.11 25.27
C LYS A 70 39.59 -24.14 25.45
N SER A 71 39.29 -22.87 25.68
CA SER A 71 40.16 -21.93 26.39
C SER A 71 39.29 -20.99 27.24
N THR A 72 39.80 -20.61 28.40
CA THR A 72 39.07 -19.96 29.50
C THR A 72 39.83 -18.74 30.02
N ALA A 73 39.08 -17.81 30.64
CA ALA A 73 39.56 -16.63 31.38
C ALA A 73 40.14 -15.49 30.50
N THR A 74 40.11 -14.22 30.89
CA THR A 74 39.83 -13.65 32.23
C THR A 74 39.19 -12.26 32.10
N SER A 75 38.36 -11.84 33.06
CA SER A 75 37.82 -10.48 33.17
C SER A 75 38.20 -9.84 34.51
N SER A 76 38.66 -8.58 34.50
CA SER A 76 38.68 -7.64 35.63
C SER A 76 39.08 -6.22 35.15
N PRO A 77 38.74 -5.15 35.89
CA PRO A 77 38.49 -3.83 35.28
C PRO A 77 39.57 -2.76 35.56
N MET A 78 39.49 -1.63 34.84
CA MET A 78 40.14 -0.38 35.21
C MET A 78 39.23 0.84 34.98
N GLN A 79 38.99 1.59 36.06
CA GLN A 79 38.66 3.04 36.06
C GLN A 79 39.88 3.82 35.55
N GLU A 80 39.88 5.11 35.17
CA GLU A 80 38.94 6.25 35.13
C GLU A 80 39.60 7.26 34.14
N THR A 81 38.92 8.10 33.33
CA THR A 81 38.49 9.46 33.73
C THR A 81 37.86 10.23 32.54
N ILE A 82 36.76 10.93 32.82
CA ILE A 82 36.26 12.22 32.31
C ILE A 82 36.79 12.78 30.96
N SER A 83 35.89 12.98 29.99
CA SER A 83 35.84 14.25 29.22
C SER A 83 34.45 14.53 28.63
N ASN A 84 33.88 15.69 28.96
CA ASN A 84 32.63 16.19 28.37
C ASN A 84 32.86 16.58 26.90
N LYS A 85 32.16 15.93 25.96
CA LYS A 85 31.87 16.51 24.64
C LYS A 85 30.41 16.36 24.27
N VAL A 86 29.77 17.51 24.08
CA VAL A 86 28.45 17.70 23.50
C VAL A 86 28.35 16.92 22.19
N THR A 87 27.44 15.95 22.13
CA THR A 87 27.13 15.21 20.90
C THR A 87 26.32 16.10 19.97
N ALA A 88 27.00 16.68 18.98
CA ALA A 88 26.35 17.41 17.89
C ALA A 88 25.34 16.50 17.16
N HIS A 89 24.22 17.10 16.72
CA HIS A 89 23.23 16.44 15.86
C HIS A 89 23.92 15.76 14.67
N LYS A 90 23.66 14.47 14.47
CA LYS A 90 23.95 13.80 13.19
C LYS A 90 23.15 14.53 12.09
N SER A 91 23.85 15.08 11.10
CA SER A 91 23.20 15.77 9.99
C SER A 91 22.38 14.79 9.15
N LYS A 92 21.19 15.19 8.75
CA LYS A 92 20.32 14.47 7.82
C LYS A 92 21.08 14.10 6.53
N ASN A 93 20.81 12.90 6.00
CA ASN A 93 21.29 12.50 4.67
C ASN A 93 20.49 13.25 3.60
N ASN A 94 20.87 14.48 3.29
CA ASN A 94 20.41 15.11 2.05
C ASN A 94 20.92 14.28 0.85
N PRO A 95 20.13 14.09 -0.21
CA PRO A 95 20.58 13.41 -1.41
C PRO A 95 21.84 14.09 -1.96
N ALA A 96 22.76 13.28 -2.49
CA ALA A 96 24.12 13.72 -2.79
C ALA A 96 24.19 14.67 -4.00
N LYS A 97 23.85 15.95 -3.80
CA LYS A 97 24.07 17.04 -4.76
C LYS A 97 25.49 16.98 -5.32
N SER A 98 25.62 17.12 -6.63
CA SER A 98 26.89 17.09 -7.36
C SER A 98 27.81 18.23 -6.90
N PRO A 99 29.15 18.09 -7.04
CA PRO A 99 30.08 19.15 -6.68
C PRO A 99 29.80 20.48 -7.40
N VAL A 100 29.37 20.40 -8.67
CA VAL A 100 29.01 21.55 -9.51
C VAL A 100 27.73 22.23 -8.99
N SER A 101 26.68 21.46 -8.68
CA SER A 101 25.44 21.97 -8.07
C SER A 101 25.69 22.64 -6.71
N LYS A 102 26.53 22.05 -5.85
CA LYS A 102 26.96 22.63 -4.57
C LYS A 102 27.78 23.92 -4.74
N ALA A 103 28.58 24.02 -5.81
CA ALA A 103 29.34 25.23 -6.12
C ALA A 103 28.45 26.35 -6.68
N ALA A 104 27.42 26.01 -7.46
CA ALA A 104 26.41 26.95 -7.94
C ALA A 104 25.54 27.49 -6.79
N ASP A 105 25.08 26.62 -5.89
CA ASP A 105 24.34 27.01 -4.67
C ASP A 105 25.11 28.07 -3.87
N LYS A 106 26.40 27.82 -3.60
CA LYS A 106 27.27 28.76 -2.86
C LYS A 106 27.51 30.10 -3.56
N LYS A 107 27.28 30.18 -4.87
CA LYS A 107 27.44 31.40 -5.68
C LYS A 107 26.12 32.07 -6.05
N GLY A 108 24.96 31.49 -5.68
CA GLY A 108 23.64 31.99 -6.07
C GLY A 108 23.38 31.91 -7.59
N ILE A 109 24.00 30.97 -8.30
CA ILE A 109 23.89 30.85 -9.77
C ILE A 109 22.74 29.90 -10.14
N THR A 110 21.83 30.36 -11.00
CA THR A 110 20.72 29.57 -11.55
C THR A 110 21.23 28.39 -12.40
N LYS A 111 20.94 27.17 -11.96
CA LYS A 111 21.31 25.92 -12.66
C LYS A 111 20.42 25.70 -13.88
N LEU A 112 20.82 24.76 -14.74
CA LEU A 112 19.98 24.19 -15.79
C LEU A 112 19.91 22.67 -15.57
N PHE A 113 18.73 22.17 -15.23
CA PHE A 113 18.49 20.74 -15.04
C PHE A 113 18.00 20.10 -16.33
N VAL A 114 18.78 19.16 -16.86
CA VAL A 114 18.38 18.34 -18.00
C VAL A 114 17.62 17.13 -17.46
N LEU A 115 16.35 16.99 -17.80
CA LEU A 115 15.52 15.89 -17.28
C LEU A 115 15.58 14.67 -18.18
N ASP A 116 15.59 13.50 -17.55
CA ASP A 116 15.31 12.20 -18.15
C ASP A 116 13.79 11.97 -18.24
N THR A 117 13.32 11.32 -19.31
CA THR A 117 11.93 10.90 -19.50
C THR A 117 11.37 10.15 -18.30
N ASN A 118 12.17 9.29 -17.65
CA ASN A 118 11.72 8.54 -16.47
C ASN A 118 11.28 9.47 -15.32
N VAL A 119 11.91 10.64 -15.17
CA VAL A 119 11.49 11.64 -14.16
C VAL A 119 10.08 12.14 -14.47
N LEU A 120 9.83 12.51 -15.73
CA LEU A 120 8.55 13.01 -16.22
C LEU A 120 7.44 11.96 -16.16
N MET A 121 7.78 10.69 -16.46
CA MET A 121 6.86 9.55 -16.43
C MET A 121 6.49 9.11 -15.02
N HIS A 122 7.40 9.23 -14.04
CA HIS A 122 7.09 8.91 -12.64
C HIS A 122 6.43 10.06 -11.88
N ASP A 123 6.71 11.32 -12.21
CA ASP A 123 6.13 12.49 -11.55
C ASP A 123 5.66 13.55 -12.55
N PRO A 124 4.33 13.68 -12.80
CA PRO A 124 3.81 14.66 -13.74
C PRO A 124 3.85 16.11 -13.24
N THR A 125 4.36 16.35 -12.02
CA THR A 125 4.63 17.70 -11.47
C THR A 125 6.10 18.10 -11.53
N SER A 126 7.00 17.20 -11.93
CA SER A 126 8.46 17.38 -11.90
C SER A 126 8.97 18.66 -12.58
N LEU A 127 8.37 19.06 -13.71
CA LEU A 127 8.68 20.33 -14.39
C LEU A 127 8.63 21.56 -13.48
N PHE A 128 7.87 21.52 -12.38
CA PHE A 128 7.64 22.64 -11.47
C PHE A 128 8.39 22.51 -10.13
N ARG A 129 9.28 21.52 -9.98
CA ARG A 129 9.94 21.17 -8.71
C ARG A 129 11.37 21.71 -8.55
N PHE A 130 11.82 22.58 -9.45
CA PHE A 130 13.19 23.09 -9.48
C PHE A 130 13.34 24.54 -8.99
N GLU A 131 12.33 25.08 -8.31
CA GLU A 131 12.34 26.40 -7.67
C GLU A 131 12.74 27.54 -8.64
N GLU A 132 13.85 28.27 -8.38
CA GLU A 132 14.40 29.30 -9.26
C GLU A 132 15.29 28.77 -10.39
N HIS A 133 15.54 27.47 -10.47
CA HIS A 133 16.41 26.87 -11.48
C HIS A 133 15.64 26.53 -12.76
N ASP A 134 16.33 26.60 -13.90
CA ASP A 134 15.72 26.30 -15.20
C ASP A 134 15.73 24.79 -15.50
N VAL A 135 14.79 24.38 -16.35
CA VAL A 135 14.56 23.00 -16.79
C VAL A 135 14.79 22.91 -18.29
N TYR A 136 15.48 21.85 -18.74
CA TYR A 136 15.74 21.58 -20.15
C TYR A 136 15.23 20.19 -20.53
N LEU A 137 14.49 20.11 -21.65
CA LEU A 137 13.98 18.88 -22.22
C LEU A 137 14.67 18.54 -23.55
N PRO A 138 15.50 17.47 -23.60
CA PRO A 138 15.99 16.89 -24.85
C PRO A 138 14.85 16.40 -25.75
N MET A 139 15.00 16.49 -27.08
CA MET A 139 13.94 16.07 -28.01
C MET A 139 13.54 14.60 -27.83
N ILE A 140 14.52 13.71 -27.58
CA ILE A 140 14.28 12.29 -27.30
C ILE A 140 13.34 12.06 -26.11
N THR A 141 13.32 12.97 -25.11
CA THR A 141 12.38 12.84 -23.98
C THR A 141 10.95 13.16 -24.36
N LEU A 142 10.73 13.97 -25.40
CA LEU A 142 9.41 14.23 -25.95
C LEU A 142 8.92 13.06 -26.82
N GLU A 143 9.84 12.43 -27.57
CA GLU A 143 9.57 11.23 -28.37
C GLU A 143 9.16 10.05 -27.46
N GLU A 144 9.96 9.74 -26.43
CA GLU A 144 9.62 8.68 -25.46
C GLU A 144 8.32 8.99 -24.70
N LEU A 145 8.08 10.25 -24.33
CA LEU A 145 6.80 10.68 -23.74
C LEU A 145 5.61 10.44 -24.68
N ASP A 146 5.78 10.57 -26.00
CA ASP A 146 4.69 10.31 -26.95
C ASP A 146 4.39 8.81 -27.07
N ASP A 147 5.42 7.97 -27.20
CA ASP A 147 5.26 6.53 -27.27
C ASP A 147 4.63 5.95 -26.00
N HIS A 148 5.01 6.46 -24.83
CA HIS A 148 4.44 6.05 -23.56
C HIS A 148 3.00 6.56 -23.31
N LYS A 149 2.38 7.38 -24.17
CA LYS A 149 0.95 7.77 -24.03
C LYS A 149 -0.02 6.61 -24.20
N LYS A 150 0.38 5.51 -24.81
CA LYS A 150 -0.50 4.38 -25.20
C LYS A 150 -0.79 3.45 -23.99
N GLY A 151 -1.98 2.86 -23.92
CA GLY A 151 -2.37 1.92 -22.84
C GLY A 151 -3.16 2.53 -21.67
N MET A 152 -3.13 1.89 -20.49
CA MET A 152 -3.92 2.30 -19.30
C MET A 152 -3.09 2.37 -18.00
N SER A 153 -1.76 2.25 -18.10
CA SER A 153 -0.83 2.31 -16.96
C SER A 153 -0.76 3.71 -16.32
N GLU A 154 -0.21 3.78 -15.12
CA GLU A 154 0.12 5.06 -14.47
C GLU A 154 1.13 5.87 -15.28
N VAL A 155 2.18 5.22 -15.81
CA VAL A 155 3.14 5.82 -16.74
C VAL A 155 2.43 6.50 -17.91
N ALA A 156 1.47 5.82 -18.56
CA ALA A 156 0.71 6.39 -19.67
C ALA A 156 -0.24 7.52 -19.25
N ARG A 157 -0.76 7.49 -18.01
CA ARG A 157 -1.53 8.61 -17.43
C ARG A 157 -0.62 9.83 -17.21
N ASN A 158 0.57 9.63 -16.67
CA ASN A 158 1.53 10.67 -16.34
C ASN A 158 2.10 11.31 -17.61
N ALA A 159 2.47 10.51 -18.61
CA ALA A 159 2.91 10.99 -19.93
C ALA A 159 1.87 11.91 -20.60
N ARG A 160 0.57 11.52 -20.56
CA ARG A 160 -0.54 12.39 -21.02
C ARG A 160 -0.71 13.64 -20.18
N GLN A 161 -0.44 13.59 -18.87
CA GLN A 161 -0.55 14.75 -18.00
C GLN A 161 0.59 15.75 -18.24
N ILE A 162 1.83 15.27 -18.34
CA ILE A 162 2.98 16.07 -18.78
C ILE A 162 2.70 16.69 -20.14
N SER A 163 2.21 15.93 -21.12
CA SER A 163 1.95 16.46 -22.46
C SER A 163 0.87 17.55 -22.49
N ARG A 164 -0.17 17.45 -21.64
CA ARG A 164 -1.14 18.57 -21.46
C ARG A 164 -0.51 19.79 -20.79
N ASN A 165 0.39 19.59 -19.82
CA ASN A 165 1.10 20.68 -19.18
C ASN A 165 2.06 21.38 -20.16
N LEU A 166 2.77 20.62 -21.00
CA LEU A 166 3.64 21.14 -22.07
C LEU A 166 2.83 21.91 -23.12
N ASP A 167 1.73 21.35 -23.60
CA ASP A 167 0.80 22.01 -24.52
C ASP A 167 0.28 23.36 -23.94
N ALA A 168 -0.16 23.36 -22.69
CA ALA A 168 -0.62 24.58 -22.01
C ALA A 168 0.51 25.61 -21.74
N LEU A 169 1.76 25.16 -21.54
CA LEU A 169 2.93 26.04 -21.44
C LEU A 169 3.27 26.68 -22.79
N VAL A 170 3.28 25.90 -23.88
CA VAL A 170 3.62 26.35 -25.24
C VAL A 170 2.48 27.16 -25.89
N SER A 171 1.23 26.94 -25.50
CA SER A 171 0.06 27.64 -26.07
C SER A 171 0.20 29.16 -26.04
N GLY A 172 0.11 29.80 -27.21
CA GLY A 172 0.24 31.25 -27.37
C GLY A 172 1.67 31.82 -27.28
N ILE A 173 2.68 31.02 -27.60
CA ILE A 173 4.11 31.40 -27.66
C ILE A 173 4.60 31.25 -29.10
N ASN A 174 5.36 32.23 -29.63
CA ASN A 174 5.90 32.16 -30.98
C ASN A 174 7.18 31.32 -31.03
N SER A 175 7.56 30.85 -32.22
CA SER A 175 8.76 30.02 -32.40
C SER A 175 10.06 30.67 -31.89
N GLU A 176 10.18 32.00 -32.01
CA GLU A 176 11.33 32.77 -31.52
C GLU A 176 11.36 32.85 -29.99
N ASP A 177 10.20 32.89 -29.34
CA ASP A 177 10.07 32.95 -27.89
C ASP A 177 10.40 31.59 -27.22
N ILE A 178 10.31 30.47 -27.96
CA ILE A 178 10.65 29.13 -27.46
C ILE A 178 12.16 29.03 -27.15
N GLU A 179 13.03 29.67 -27.93
CA GLU A 179 14.48 29.67 -27.68
C GLU A 179 14.87 30.48 -26.43
N LEU A 180 14.06 31.49 -26.07
CA LEU A 180 14.24 32.31 -24.87
C LEU A 180 13.76 31.61 -23.58
N GLY A 181 13.12 30.45 -23.70
CA GLY A 181 12.62 29.63 -22.59
C GLY A 181 11.30 30.14 -21.99
N ILE A 182 10.39 29.21 -21.74
CA ILE A 182 9.01 29.46 -21.30
C ILE A 182 8.95 29.54 -19.77
N SER A 183 8.33 30.57 -19.19
CA SER A 183 8.18 30.65 -17.72
C SER A 183 7.31 29.51 -17.17
N LEU A 184 7.86 28.74 -16.21
CA LEU A 184 7.16 27.63 -15.56
C LEU A 184 5.99 28.09 -14.66
N ALA A 185 6.05 29.34 -14.17
CA ALA A 185 4.99 29.96 -13.38
C ALA A 185 3.70 30.24 -14.19
N LYS A 186 3.73 30.17 -15.54
CA LYS A 186 2.58 30.47 -16.43
C LYS A 186 1.31 29.67 -16.09
N LEU A 187 1.44 28.46 -15.54
CA LEU A 187 0.31 27.62 -15.11
C LEU A 187 -0.13 27.83 -13.65
N GLY A 188 0.31 28.92 -13.00
CA GLY A 188 -0.07 29.27 -11.62
C GLY A 188 0.82 28.67 -10.53
N ASN A 189 1.88 27.93 -10.90
CA ASN A 189 2.86 27.37 -9.97
C ASN A 189 3.81 28.47 -9.47
N LYS A 190 3.42 29.19 -8.40
CA LYS A 190 4.14 30.37 -7.89
C LYS A 190 5.59 30.09 -7.41
N ASP A 191 5.88 28.85 -7.05
CA ASP A 191 7.18 28.43 -6.54
C ASP A 191 8.16 28.08 -7.67
N ALA A 192 7.65 27.76 -8.86
CA ALA A 192 8.45 27.45 -10.06
C ALA A 192 8.83 28.73 -10.81
N ARG A 193 9.84 29.44 -10.32
CA ARG A 193 10.30 30.73 -10.85
C ARG A 193 11.20 30.61 -12.09
N GLY A 194 11.77 29.43 -12.34
CA GLY A 194 12.59 29.15 -13.51
C GLY A 194 11.83 29.10 -14.85
N ARG A 195 12.59 28.81 -15.91
CA ARG A 195 12.12 28.64 -17.30
C ARG A 195 12.30 27.21 -17.80
N LEU A 196 11.44 26.81 -18.73
CA LEU A 196 11.48 25.57 -19.49
C LEU A 196 12.09 25.84 -20.87
N PHE A 197 13.16 25.11 -21.19
CA PHE A 197 13.82 25.10 -22.49
C PHE A 197 13.61 23.76 -23.19
N PHE A 198 13.53 23.80 -24.52
CA PHE A 198 13.51 22.61 -25.37
C PHE A 198 14.74 22.58 -26.25
N GLN A 199 15.16 21.38 -26.65
CA GLN A 199 16.23 21.23 -27.63
C GLN A 199 15.78 21.64 -29.04
N THR A 200 16.11 22.87 -29.47
CA THR A 200 15.83 23.36 -30.84
C THR A 200 16.91 22.97 -31.85
N LYS A 201 18.14 22.69 -31.39
CA LYS A 201 19.31 22.35 -32.24
C LYS A 201 19.60 20.84 -32.22
N LEU A 202 19.77 20.26 -33.40
CA LEU A 202 20.21 18.86 -33.61
C LEU A 202 21.74 18.67 -33.46
N GLN A 203 22.37 19.39 -32.53
CA GLN A 203 23.80 19.27 -32.24
C GLN A 203 24.03 18.31 -31.06
N GLY A 204 24.22 17.02 -31.37
CA GLY A 204 24.66 16.03 -30.38
C GLY A 204 26.16 16.16 -30.14
N GLY A 205 26.57 16.35 -28.88
CA GLY A 205 27.99 16.34 -28.52
C GLY A 205 28.63 14.97 -28.83
N THR A 206 29.88 14.96 -29.28
CA THR A 206 30.61 13.72 -29.59
C THR A 206 30.84 12.89 -28.32
N LEU A 207 30.05 11.83 -28.18
CA LEU A 207 30.25 10.80 -27.15
C LEU A 207 31.56 10.03 -27.38
N PRO A 208 32.22 9.52 -26.32
CA PRO A 208 33.39 8.64 -26.48
C PRO A 208 33.07 7.40 -27.33
N GLN A 209 34.05 6.94 -28.12
CA GLN A 209 33.92 5.86 -29.13
C GLN A 209 33.50 4.46 -28.59
N GLY A 210 33.19 4.32 -27.30
CA GLY A 210 32.75 3.05 -26.69
C GLY A 210 31.25 2.94 -26.39
N LEU A 211 30.46 4.00 -26.58
CA LEU A 211 29.01 3.97 -26.31
C LEU A 211 28.22 3.66 -27.59
N PRO A 212 27.24 2.71 -27.56
CA PRO A 212 26.42 2.41 -28.73
C PRO A 212 25.57 3.63 -29.11
N GLN A 213 25.74 4.12 -30.33
CA GLN A 213 24.88 5.16 -30.91
C GLN A 213 23.43 4.63 -31.04
N GLY A 214 22.45 5.49 -30.78
CA GLY A 214 21.03 5.18 -30.98
C GLY A 214 20.25 4.68 -29.75
N LYS A 215 20.85 4.55 -28.56
CA LYS A 215 20.08 4.42 -27.30
C LYS A 215 19.70 5.79 -26.75
N ALA A 216 18.45 5.96 -26.31
CA ALA A 216 17.91 7.22 -25.83
C ALA A 216 18.72 7.84 -24.68
N ASP A 217 19.07 7.08 -23.64
CA ASP A 217 19.90 7.57 -22.54
C ASP A 217 21.27 8.09 -23.02
N ASN A 218 21.87 7.47 -24.04
CA ASN A 218 23.13 7.96 -24.61
C ASN A 218 22.94 9.29 -25.37
N GLN A 219 21.81 9.49 -26.05
CA GLN A 219 21.47 10.77 -26.69
C GLN A 219 21.27 11.88 -25.65
N ILE A 220 20.58 11.60 -24.54
CA ILE A 220 20.42 12.56 -23.43
C ILE A 220 21.80 12.95 -22.86
N LEU A 221 22.71 12.00 -22.64
CA LEU A 221 24.08 12.29 -22.20
C LEU A 221 24.85 13.17 -23.21
N GLY A 222 24.63 12.97 -24.51
CA GLY A 222 25.20 13.81 -25.57
C GLY A 222 24.67 15.25 -25.56
N VAL A 223 23.39 15.43 -25.20
CA VAL A 223 22.77 16.75 -25.03
C VAL A 223 23.29 17.46 -23.78
N VAL A 224 23.40 16.78 -22.64
CA VAL A 224 24.03 17.32 -21.42
C VAL A 224 25.46 17.82 -21.72
N ARG A 225 26.24 17.03 -22.46
CA ARG A 225 27.61 17.39 -22.84
C ARG A 225 27.68 18.58 -23.80
N ALA A 226 26.73 18.72 -24.73
CA ALA A 226 26.66 19.88 -25.61
C ALA A 226 26.32 21.16 -24.82
N LEU A 227 25.38 21.08 -23.87
CA LEU A 227 24.99 22.21 -23.03
C LEU A 227 26.13 22.69 -22.10
N GLU A 228 26.99 21.79 -21.61
CA GLU A 228 28.20 22.20 -20.87
C GLU A 228 29.16 23.04 -21.73
N GLN A 229 29.18 22.81 -23.06
CA GLN A 229 30.03 23.54 -24.00
C GLN A 229 29.38 24.85 -24.47
N GLU A 230 28.05 24.87 -24.63
CA GLU A 230 27.30 26.06 -25.04
C GLU A 230 27.19 27.12 -23.93
N PHE A 231 27.15 26.70 -22.65
CA PHE A 231 27.00 27.59 -21.50
C PHE A 231 28.20 27.54 -20.51
N PRO A 232 29.41 27.92 -20.92
CA PRO A 232 30.60 27.88 -20.06
C PRO A 232 30.45 28.82 -18.85
N GLY A 233 30.24 28.22 -17.68
CA GLY A 233 30.00 28.93 -16.42
C GLY A 233 28.61 28.69 -15.80
N ARG A 234 27.69 28.08 -16.54
CA ARG A 234 26.41 27.60 -15.98
C ARG A 234 26.54 26.16 -15.47
N ALA A 235 25.92 25.88 -14.33
CA ALA A 235 25.85 24.51 -13.82
C ALA A 235 24.76 23.72 -14.57
N ILE A 236 25.21 22.86 -15.50
CA ILE A 236 24.36 21.89 -16.19
C ILE A 236 24.34 20.61 -15.36
N VAL A 237 23.15 20.10 -15.03
CA VAL A 237 23.00 18.92 -14.17
C VAL A 237 21.96 17.99 -14.77
N LEU A 238 22.35 16.74 -15.03
CA LEU A 238 21.41 15.69 -15.42
C LEU A 238 20.60 15.24 -14.19
N VAL A 239 19.29 15.11 -14.36
CA VAL A 239 18.37 14.61 -13.34
C VAL A 239 17.65 13.39 -13.89
N SER A 240 17.90 12.23 -13.28
CA SER A 240 17.35 10.93 -13.70
C SER A 240 17.01 10.08 -12.48
N LYS A 241 16.01 9.19 -12.62
CA LYS A 241 15.72 8.13 -11.64
C LYS A 241 16.50 6.84 -11.88
N ASP A 242 17.07 6.62 -13.07
CA ASP A 242 17.85 5.42 -13.37
C ASP A 242 19.30 5.55 -12.85
N ILE A 243 19.67 4.61 -11.99
CA ILE A 243 21.04 4.50 -11.47
C ILE A 243 22.06 4.25 -12.57
N ASN A 244 21.71 3.49 -13.63
CA ASN A 244 22.63 3.20 -14.73
C ASN A 244 22.94 4.47 -15.54
N MET A 245 21.92 5.26 -15.86
CA MET A 245 22.09 6.56 -16.50
C MET A 245 22.97 7.51 -15.67
N ARG A 246 22.75 7.59 -14.34
CA ARG A 246 23.60 8.38 -13.43
C ARG A 246 25.04 7.86 -13.35
N ILE A 247 25.25 6.54 -13.39
CA ILE A 247 26.60 5.93 -13.44
C ILE A 247 27.31 6.28 -14.75
N LYS A 248 26.64 6.16 -15.91
CA LYS A 248 27.20 6.56 -17.22
C LYS A 248 27.60 8.03 -17.23
N ALA A 249 26.73 8.92 -16.75
CA ALA A 249 27.01 10.35 -16.65
C ALA A 249 28.28 10.63 -15.82
N ARG A 250 28.37 10.04 -14.62
CA ARG A 250 29.55 10.19 -13.74
C ARG A 250 30.82 9.62 -14.36
N ALA A 251 30.75 8.48 -15.06
CA ALA A 251 31.87 7.91 -15.79
C ALA A 251 32.36 8.80 -16.95
N MET A 252 31.48 9.65 -17.50
CA MET A 252 31.80 10.67 -18.51
C MET A 252 32.19 12.03 -17.91
N GLY A 253 32.23 12.16 -16.57
CA GLY A 253 32.49 13.43 -15.88
C GLY A 253 31.30 14.41 -15.85
N LEU A 254 30.12 14.00 -16.32
CA LEU A 254 28.92 14.83 -16.35
C LEU A 254 28.27 14.90 -14.96
N PRO A 255 27.85 16.09 -14.47
CA PRO A 255 27.10 16.21 -13.22
C PRO A 255 25.75 15.51 -13.32
N ALA A 256 25.48 14.56 -12.41
CA ALA A 256 24.23 13.82 -12.39
C ALA A 256 23.70 13.62 -10.95
N GLU A 257 22.42 13.98 -10.78
CA GLU A 257 21.66 13.94 -9.55
C GLU A 257 20.45 13.02 -9.70
N ASP A 258 19.99 12.49 -8.57
CA ASP A 258 18.80 11.64 -8.49
C ASP A 258 17.56 12.52 -8.34
N TYR A 259 16.45 12.13 -8.97
CA TYR A 259 15.18 12.85 -8.78
C TYR A 259 14.47 12.38 -7.52
N PHE A 260 14.74 13.10 -6.43
CA PHE A 260 13.93 13.06 -5.22
C PHE A 260 12.82 14.10 -5.29
N ASN A 261 11.62 13.70 -4.85
CA ASN A 261 10.52 14.62 -4.58
C ASN A 261 10.06 14.35 -3.15
N ASP A 262 10.29 15.33 -2.26
CA ASP A 262 9.96 15.30 -0.82
C ASP A 262 8.47 15.05 -0.52
N HIS A 263 7.59 14.98 -1.53
CA HIS A 263 6.19 14.56 -1.37
C HIS A 263 5.93 13.05 -1.52
N VAL A 264 6.94 12.22 -1.80
CA VAL A 264 6.77 10.75 -1.85
C VAL A 264 7.34 10.09 -0.59
N LEU A 265 6.82 10.54 0.56
CA LEU A 265 6.81 9.84 1.85
C LEU A 265 8.10 9.04 2.14
N GLU A 266 9.16 9.73 2.58
CA GLU A 266 10.32 9.12 3.28
C GLU A 266 9.94 8.65 4.71
N ASP A 267 8.64 8.40 4.92
CA ASP A 267 7.95 8.42 6.21
C ASP A 267 7.39 7.04 6.59
N SER A 268 7.93 5.90 6.14
CA SER A 268 7.47 4.59 6.67
C SER A 268 7.63 4.48 8.18
N ASP A 269 8.70 5.09 8.73
CA ASP A 269 8.94 5.27 10.17
C ASP A 269 8.15 6.45 10.80
N LEU A 270 7.49 7.29 9.99
CA LEU A 270 6.74 8.49 10.39
C LEU A 270 5.25 8.44 10.02
N LEU A 271 4.74 7.29 9.55
CA LEU A 271 3.32 7.10 9.26
C LEU A 271 2.51 7.39 10.52
N TYR A 272 1.46 8.21 10.36
CA TYR A 272 0.47 8.44 11.40
C TYR A 272 -0.08 7.09 11.87
N THR A 273 0.25 6.68 13.09
CA THR A 273 -0.10 5.37 13.67
C THR A 273 -1.52 5.31 14.23
N GLY A 274 -2.19 6.46 14.36
CA GLY A 274 -3.45 6.59 15.09
C GLY A 274 -3.31 6.54 16.61
N ILE A 275 -2.09 6.37 17.15
CA ILE A 275 -1.81 6.19 18.57
C ILE A 275 -0.76 7.19 19.04
N VAL A 276 -0.99 7.87 20.16
CA VAL A 276 0.00 8.71 20.85
C VAL A 276 0.17 8.27 22.31
N GLN A 277 1.43 8.12 22.73
CA GLN A 277 1.75 8.04 24.14
C GLN A 277 1.76 9.44 24.75
N LEU A 278 1.00 9.63 25.81
CA LEU A 278 0.98 10.87 26.58
C LEU A 278 2.24 10.93 27.48
N PRO A 279 2.82 12.12 27.69
CA PRO A 279 3.96 12.27 28.59
C PRO A 279 3.56 12.03 30.05
N ALA A 280 4.50 11.60 30.89
CA ALA A 280 4.25 11.34 32.32
C ALA A 280 3.68 12.56 33.07
N ASP A 281 4.01 13.78 32.64
CA ASP A 281 3.50 15.03 33.23
C ASP A 281 2.20 15.56 32.60
N PHE A 282 1.52 14.73 31.80
CA PHE A 282 0.30 15.11 31.08
C PHE A 282 -0.77 15.69 31.99
N TRP A 283 -1.17 14.96 33.04
CA TRP A 283 -2.21 15.41 33.97
C TRP A 283 -1.78 16.67 34.74
N SER A 284 -0.51 16.78 35.12
CA SER A 284 0.05 17.99 35.76
C SER A 284 -0.02 19.23 34.87
N LYS A 285 0.14 19.06 33.55
CA LYS A 285 0.09 20.15 32.55
C LYS A 285 -1.32 20.46 32.00
N HIS A 286 -2.25 19.50 32.04
CA HIS A 286 -3.56 19.59 31.36
C HIS A 286 -4.77 19.45 32.32
N GLY A 287 -4.55 19.11 33.59
CA GLY A 287 -5.59 18.87 34.59
C GLY A 287 -6.15 20.13 35.27
N LYS A 288 -5.57 21.32 35.05
CA LYS A 288 -6.13 22.57 35.56
C LYS A 288 -7.42 22.91 34.80
N GLY A 289 -8.54 22.92 35.53
CA GLY A 289 -9.86 23.15 34.92
C GLY A 289 -10.37 21.98 34.09
N ILE A 290 -9.98 20.75 34.45
CA ILE A 290 -10.57 19.55 33.84
C ILE A 290 -12.05 19.43 34.20
N GLU A 291 -12.90 19.22 33.20
CA GLU A 291 -14.30 18.83 33.41
C GLU A 291 -14.42 17.33 33.16
N THR A 292 -15.04 16.60 34.09
CA THR A 292 -15.30 15.16 33.95
C THR A 292 -16.79 14.91 34.05
N TRP A 293 -17.37 14.18 33.10
CA TRP A 293 -18.75 13.72 33.16
C TRP A 293 -18.88 12.29 32.65
N GLN A 294 -20.03 11.67 32.93
CA GLN A 294 -20.36 10.33 32.45
C GLN A 294 -21.60 10.39 31.58
N GLU A 295 -21.58 9.67 30.46
CA GLU A 295 -22.75 9.46 29.61
C GLU A 295 -23.10 7.97 29.58
N ASN A 296 -24.39 7.68 29.73
CA ASN A 296 -24.92 6.32 29.63
C ASN A 296 -25.64 6.16 28.29
N LYS A 297 -25.00 5.50 27.32
CA LYS A 297 -25.56 5.26 25.98
C LYS A 297 -25.67 3.76 25.75
N ALA A 298 -26.88 3.28 25.40
CA ALA A 298 -27.17 1.85 25.21
C ALA A 298 -26.72 0.93 26.37
N GLY A 299 -26.83 1.41 27.63
CA GLY A 299 -26.42 0.66 28.81
C GLY A 299 -24.91 0.66 29.10
N LEU A 300 -24.10 1.30 28.27
CA LEU A 300 -22.66 1.48 28.51
C LEU A 300 -22.40 2.84 29.17
N SER A 301 -21.83 2.83 30.38
CA SER A 301 -21.36 4.03 31.06
C SER A 301 -19.97 4.40 30.56
N THR A 302 -19.84 5.58 29.97
CA THR A 302 -18.59 6.08 29.37
C THR A 302 -18.19 7.37 30.06
N THR A 303 -16.93 7.50 30.47
CA THR A 303 -16.43 8.73 31.11
C THR A 303 -15.75 9.62 30.07
N PHE A 304 -16.04 10.91 30.12
CA PHE A 304 -15.48 11.93 29.26
C PHE A 304 -14.70 12.96 30.08
N TYR A 305 -13.61 13.46 29.50
CA TYR A 305 -12.74 14.46 30.09
C TYR A 305 -12.56 15.62 29.12
N ARG A 306 -12.99 16.83 29.49
CA ARG A 306 -12.60 18.07 28.81
C ARG A 306 -11.32 18.57 29.44
N ILE A 307 -10.26 18.61 28.65
CA ILE A 307 -8.92 19.04 29.07
C ILE A 307 -8.43 20.18 28.20
N THR A 308 -7.61 21.07 28.77
CA THR A 308 -7.03 22.21 28.04
C THR A 308 -5.52 22.26 28.28
N GLY A 309 -4.72 22.42 27.23
CA GLY A 309 -3.28 22.59 27.38
C GLY A 309 -2.47 22.52 26.08
N PRO A 310 -1.13 22.57 26.20
CA PRO A 310 -0.23 22.78 25.06
C PRO A 310 -0.09 21.59 24.11
N LEU A 311 -0.38 20.36 24.54
CA LEU A 311 -0.30 19.16 23.67
C LEU A 311 -1.52 19.03 22.75
N ILE A 312 -2.65 19.62 23.12
CA ILE A 312 -3.93 19.42 22.43
C ILE A 312 -3.90 19.79 20.94
N PRO A 313 -3.29 20.92 20.51
CA PRO A 313 -3.25 21.28 19.08
C PRO A 313 -2.45 20.32 18.19
N SER A 314 -1.66 19.40 18.76
CA SER A 314 -0.96 18.35 18.00
C SER A 314 -1.70 17.01 17.92
N LEU A 315 -2.81 16.87 18.66
CA LEU A 315 -3.66 15.68 18.59
C LEU A 315 -4.62 15.76 17.40
N LEU A 316 -5.14 14.62 16.98
CA LEU A 316 -6.17 14.51 15.93
C LEU A 316 -7.45 13.87 16.47
N VAL A 317 -8.59 14.20 15.86
CA VAL A 317 -9.86 13.51 16.16
C VAL A 317 -9.75 12.02 15.80
N ASN A 318 -10.33 11.17 16.64
CA ASN A 318 -10.23 9.71 16.65
C ASN A 318 -8.82 9.13 16.79
N GLN A 319 -7.84 9.95 17.21
CA GLN A 319 -6.57 9.45 17.68
C GLN A 319 -6.75 8.80 19.06
N PHE A 320 -6.13 7.63 19.24
CA PHE A 320 -6.03 6.99 20.54
C PHE A 320 -4.87 7.57 21.32
N VAL A 321 -5.10 7.80 22.61
CA VAL A 321 -4.10 8.30 23.56
C VAL A 321 -3.97 7.35 24.73
N TYR A 322 -2.74 7.12 25.18
CA TYR A 322 -2.49 6.28 26.35
C TYR A 322 -1.42 6.84 27.28
N LEU A 323 -1.57 6.55 28.56
CA LEU A 323 -0.57 6.81 29.59
C LEU A 323 -0.39 5.53 30.40
N GLU A 324 0.85 5.06 30.52
CA GLU A 324 1.22 3.88 31.30
C GLU A 324 2.37 4.29 32.24
N PRO A 325 2.06 4.76 33.46
CA PRO A 325 3.06 5.29 34.38
C PRO A 325 3.90 4.16 35.03
N ASN A 326 5.22 4.26 34.91
CA ASN A 326 6.15 3.32 35.57
C ASN A 326 6.24 3.50 37.10
N ASN A 327 5.53 4.47 37.67
CA ASN A 327 5.57 4.83 39.09
C ASN A 327 4.38 4.26 39.91
N GLY A 328 3.52 3.45 39.30
CA GLY A 328 2.36 2.84 39.96
C GLY A 328 1.08 3.68 39.96
N GLU A 329 1.08 4.85 39.31
CA GLU A 329 -0.15 5.57 38.98
C GLU A 329 -1.02 4.76 37.99
N ALA A 330 -2.33 5.01 37.99
CA ALA A 330 -3.27 4.28 37.14
C ALA A 330 -3.04 4.58 35.64
N SER A 331 -2.96 3.52 34.83
CA SER A 331 -2.94 3.65 33.38
C SER A 331 -4.22 4.30 32.85
N PHE A 332 -4.08 5.14 31.83
CA PHE A 332 -5.19 5.77 31.13
C PHE A 332 -5.19 5.38 29.66
N TYR A 333 -6.38 5.06 29.14
CA TYR A 333 -6.62 4.76 27.73
C TYR A 333 -7.84 5.55 27.26
N GLY A 334 -7.71 6.30 26.18
CA GLY A 334 -8.81 7.09 25.65
C GLY A 334 -8.73 7.37 24.16
N GLN A 335 -9.82 7.89 23.61
CA GLN A 335 -9.95 8.35 22.23
C GLN A 335 -10.29 9.83 22.23
N VAL A 336 -9.63 10.62 21.38
CA VAL A 336 -9.95 12.02 21.17
C VAL A 336 -11.25 12.14 20.37
N ARG A 337 -12.33 12.66 20.95
CA ARG A 337 -13.63 12.83 20.26
C ARG A 337 -13.83 14.20 19.65
N GLN A 338 -13.30 15.25 20.28
CA GLN A 338 -13.42 16.63 19.81
C GLN A 338 -12.16 17.42 20.13
N ILE A 339 -11.81 18.37 19.27
CA ILE A 339 -10.74 19.35 19.48
C ILE A 339 -11.29 20.74 19.13
N ASN A 340 -11.07 21.72 20.00
CA ASN A 340 -11.37 23.13 19.78
C ASN A 340 -10.19 23.97 20.30
N GLY A 341 -9.31 24.39 19.40
CA GLY A 341 -8.11 25.15 19.75
C GLY A 341 -7.18 24.37 20.68
N LYS A 342 -7.08 24.81 21.95
CA LYS A 342 -6.25 24.15 22.98
C LYS A 342 -7.03 23.20 23.89
N THR A 343 -8.32 23.00 23.63
CA THR A 343 -9.23 22.18 24.45
C THR A 343 -9.67 20.94 23.67
N ALA A 344 -9.63 19.77 24.30
CA ALA A 344 -10.11 18.52 23.72
C ALA A 344 -11.07 17.80 24.65
N VAL A 345 -11.95 16.99 24.06
CA VAL A 345 -12.75 16.00 24.77
C VAL A 345 -12.14 14.62 24.53
N LEU A 346 -11.65 13.99 25.60
CA LEU A 346 -11.22 12.59 25.59
C LEU A 346 -12.34 11.71 26.12
N GLN A 347 -12.49 10.53 25.53
CA GLN A 347 -13.45 9.50 25.95
C GLN A 347 -12.70 8.26 26.44
N THR A 348 -13.09 7.68 27.59
CA THR A 348 -12.55 6.38 28.03
C THR A 348 -12.94 5.25 27.09
N LEU A 349 -12.03 4.33 26.85
CA LEU A 349 -12.30 3.17 25.99
C LEU A 349 -13.13 2.10 26.70
N ARG A 350 -13.87 1.31 25.93
CA ARG A 350 -14.43 0.04 26.39
C ARG A 350 -13.32 -1.01 26.39
N ASP A 351 -13.12 -1.69 27.52
CA ASP A 351 -12.16 -2.78 27.59
C ASP A 351 -12.71 -4.05 26.90
N TYR A 352 -12.23 -4.32 25.70
CA TYR A 352 -12.49 -5.54 24.93
C TYR A 352 -11.58 -6.73 25.32
N GLY A 353 -10.68 -6.59 26.29
CA GLY A 353 -9.88 -7.70 26.83
C GLY A 353 -10.71 -8.60 27.75
N HIS A 354 -11.68 -8.01 28.45
CA HIS A 354 -12.58 -8.74 29.34
C HIS A 354 -13.62 -9.58 28.56
N SER A 355 -13.79 -10.85 28.92
CA SER A 355 -14.69 -11.82 28.23
C SER A 355 -16.13 -11.35 28.03
N LYS A 356 -16.73 -10.71 29.05
CA LYS A 356 -18.06 -10.05 29.00
C LYS A 356 -18.21 -8.98 27.92
N HIS A 357 -17.11 -8.46 27.36
CA HIS A 357 -17.12 -7.46 26.30
C HIS A 357 -16.62 -8.02 24.97
N SER A 358 -16.38 -9.33 24.86
CA SER A 358 -16.01 -9.97 23.60
C SER A 358 -16.95 -9.59 22.45
N VAL A 359 -16.37 -9.46 21.26
CA VAL A 359 -17.09 -9.18 20.01
C VAL A 359 -17.10 -10.48 19.21
N TRP A 360 -18.28 -11.08 19.02
CA TRP A 360 -18.40 -12.38 18.35
C TRP A 360 -17.42 -13.44 18.92
N GLY A 361 -17.34 -13.55 20.24
CA GLY A 361 -16.42 -14.45 20.95
C GLY A 361 -14.94 -14.04 20.97
N VAL A 362 -14.54 -12.96 20.29
CA VAL A 362 -13.15 -12.47 20.25
C VAL A 362 -12.91 -11.39 21.31
N THR A 363 -11.83 -11.52 22.08
CA THR A 363 -11.30 -10.47 22.97
C THR A 363 -9.99 -9.88 22.42
N SER A 364 -9.70 -8.62 22.77
CA SER A 364 -8.40 -8.02 22.48
C SER A 364 -7.31 -8.59 23.39
N ARG A 365 -6.19 -9.05 22.83
CA ARG A 365 -5.05 -9.56 23.62
C ARG A 365 -4.08 -8.47 24.05
N ASN A 366 -4.03 -7.37 23.30
CA ASN A 366 -3.18 -6.22 23.58
C ASN A 366 -3.93 -4.90 23.34
N ARG A 367 -3.29 -3.80 23.74
CA ARG A 367 -3.80 -2.42 23.64
C ARG A 367 -4.19 -2.02 22.22
N GLU A 368 -3.39 -2.39 21.22
CA GLU A 368 -3.61 -2.02 19.82
C GLU A 368 -4.85 -2.73 19.25
N GLN A 369 -5.06 -3.99 19.61
CA GLN A 369 -6.30 -4.71 19.28
C GLN A 369 -7.52 -4.14 20.01
N ASN A 370 -7.35 -3.66 21.25
CA ASN A 370 -8.42 -3.01 22.02
C ASN A 370 -8.85 -1.70 21.35
N PHE A 371 -7.88 -0.90 20.89
CA PHE A 371 -8.12 0.33 20.13
C PHE A 371 -8.80 0.03 18.78
N ALA A 372 -8.32 -0.99 18.05
CA ALA A 372 -8.93 -1.43 16.81
C ALA A 372 -10.40 -1.87 17.01
N LEU A 373 -10.73 -2.61 18.07
CA LEU A 373 -12.11 -2.99 18.37
C LEU A 373 -12.99 -1.80 18.77
N ASN A 374 -12.50 -0.86 19.59
CA ASN A 374 -13.22 0.38 19.89
C ASN A 374 -13.57 1.14 18.59
N LEU A 375 -12.61 1.26 17.66
CA LEU A 375 -12.82 1.96 16.38
C LEU A 375 -13.74 1.20 15.40
N LEU A 376 -13.61 -0.13 15.31
CA LEU A 376 -14.45 -0.96 14.46
C LEU A 376 -15.92 -0.95 14.93
N MET A 377 -16.15 -0.92 16.24
CA MET A 377 -17.48 -0.93 16.88
C MET A 377 -18.08 0.47 17.10
N ASP A 378 -17.33 1.55 16.87
CA ASP A 378 -17.83 2.92 16.95
C ASP A 378 -18.78 3.23 15.77
N PRO A 379 -20.09 3.45 15.99
CA PRO A 379 -21.03 3.74 14.90
C PRO A 379 -20.81 5.12 14.27
N ASP A 380 -20.10 6.04 14.93
CA ASP A 380 -19.84 7.38 14.40
C ASP A 380 -18.67 7.39 13.38
N CYS A 381 -17.90 6.29 13.26
CA CYS A 381 -16.77 6.13 12.34
C CYS A 381 -17.13 5.31 11.09
N ASP A 382 -17.42 5.98 9.98
CA ASP A 382 -17.72 5.37 8.67
C ASP A 382 -16.50 4.77 7.98
N PHE A 383 -15.30 5.34 8.16
CA PHE A 383 -14.08 4.89 7.46
C PHE A 383 -12.97 4.48 8.44
N VAL A 384 -12.63 3.19 8.46
CA VAL A 384 -11.62 2.61 9.35
C VAL A 384 -10.44 2.08 8.55
N THR A 385 -9.23 2.36 9.01
CA THR A 385 -8.00 1.83 8.41
C THR A 385 -7.18 1.10 9.48
N LEU A 386 -6.91 -0.19 9.28
CA LEU A 386 -6.06 -0.98 10.17
C LEU A 386 -4.78 -1.38 9.43
N LEU A 387 -3.64 -0.86 9.89
CA LEU A 387 -2.32 -1.26 9.43
C LEU A 387 -1.67 -2.24 10.41
N GLY A 388 -0.67 -2.97 9.96
CA GLY A 388 0.17 -3.80 10.81
C GLY A 388 0.72 -5.01 10.09
N GLN A 389 1.69 -5.68 10.72
CA GLN A 389 2.30 -6.90 10.16
C GLN A 389 1.31 -8.08 10.07
N ALA A 390 1.71 -9.15 9.40
CA ALA A 390 0.93 -10.39 9.32
C ALA A 390 0.79 -11.03 10.71
N GLY A 391 -0.42 -11.46 11.10
CA GLY A 391 -0.69 -12.07 12.41
C GLY A 391 -1.04 -11.11 13.56
N THR A 392 -1.18 -9.82 13.28
CA THR A 392 -1.69 -8.79 14.23
C THR A 392 -3.19 -8.88 14.52
N GLY A 393 -3.93 -9.68 13.74
CA GLY A 393 -5.37 -9.94 13.94
C GLY A 393 -6.31 -9.07 13.10
N LYS A 394 -5.82 -8.15 12.25
CA LYS A 394 -6.61 -7.24 11.39
C LYS A 394 -7.91 -7.85 10.83
N THR A 395 -7.81 -8.90 10.00
CA THR A 395 -8.94 -9.53 9.32
C THR A 395 -9.88 -10.24 10.30
N LEU A 396 -9.35 -10.88 11.34
CA LEU A 396 -10.14 -11.53 12.40
C LEU A 396 -11.00 -10.51 13.17
N LEU A 397 -10.39 -9.40 13.61
CA LEU A 397 -11.09 -8.34 14.35
C LEU A 397 -12.15 -7.65 13.50
N ALA A 398 -11.83 -7.34 12.23
CA ALA A 398 -12.77 -6.75 11.29
C ALA A 398 -13.95 -7.70 10.99
N LEU A 399 -13.70 -9.01 10.87
CA LEU A 399 -14.76 -10.01 10.70
C LEU A 399 -15.64 -10.15 11.92
N ALA A 400 -15.05 -10.28 13.12
CA ALA A 400 -15.79 -10.36 14.37
C ALA A 400 -16.70 -9.14 14.56
N ALA A 401 -16.16 -7.93 14.35
CA ALA A 401 -16.92 -6.68 14.42
C ALA A 401 -18.01 -6.59 13.33
N GLY A 402 -17.75 -7.09 12.13
CA GLY A 402 -18.74 -7.17 11.05
C GLY A 402 -19.88 -8.13 11.35
N LEU A 403 -19.58 -9.32 11.88
CA LEU A 403 -20.58 -10.33 12.25
C LEU A 403 -21.46 -9.83 13.40
N ALA A 404 -20.88 -9.30 14.47
CA ALA A 404 -21.62 -8.66 15.56
C ALA A 404 -22.51 -7.50 15.07
N GLN A 405 -22.02 -6.71 14.11
CA GLN A 405 -22.78 -5.58 13.57
C GLN A 405 -23.84 -5.94 12.51
N VAL A 406 -23.79 -7.15 11.93
CA VAL A 406 -24.78 -7.65 10.95
C VAL A 406 -25.80 -8.61 11.57
N LEU A 407 -25.38 -9.48 12.49
CA LEU A 407 -26.21 -10.56 13.04
C LEU A 407 -26.81 -10.20 14.41
N GLU A 408 -26.02 -9.64 15.32
CA GLU A 408 -26.47 -9.31 16.69
C GLU A 408 -27.20 -7.96 16.72
N THR A 409 -26.48 -6.87 16.41
CA THR A 409 -27.02 -5.50 16.52
C THR A 409 -27.80 -5.06 15.28
N LYS A 410 -27.60 -5.74 14.13
CA LYS A 410 -28.28 -5.49 12.85
C LYS A 410 -28.14 -4.05 12.32
N THR A 411 -27.04 -3.39 12.68
CA THR A 411 -26.65 -2.07 12.15
C THR A 411 -26.41 -2.10 10.65
N TYR A 412 -25.84 -3.20 10.12
CA TYR A 412 -25.64 -3.41 8.69
C TYR A 412 -26.38 -4.66 8.20
N ASN A 413 -26.75 -4.68 6.93
CA ASN A 413 -27.56 -5.76 6.35
C ASN A 413 -26.73 -6.98 5.92
N GLU A 414 -25.47 -6.76 5.57
CA GLU A 414 -24.58 -7.72 4.88
C GLU A 414 -23.12 -7.26 4.97
N ILE A 415 -22.19 -8.21 5.06
CA ILE A 415 -20.74 -8.00 4.94
C ILE A 415 -20.34 -8.19 3.49
N ILE A 416 -19.63 -7.20 2.91
CA ILE A 416 -19.00 -7.33 1.59
C ILE A 416 -17.50 -7.39 1.80
N VAL A 417 -16.81 -8.30 1.11
CA VAL A 417 -15.37 -8.50 1.23
C VAL A 417 -14.74 -8.44 -0.16
N THR A 418 -13.68 -7.65 -0.29
CA THR A 418 -12.90 -7.54 -1.52
C THR A 418 -11.41 -7.58 -1.21
N ARG A 419 -10.63 -8.26 -2.06
CA ARG A 419 -9.17 -8.40 -1.96
C ARG A 419 -8.54 -8.09 -3.32
N VAL A 420 -7.34 -7.49 -3.33
CA VAL A 420 -6.55 -7.36 -4.56
C VAL A 420 -5.92 -8.71 -4.88
N THR A 421 -6.19 -9.26 -6.06
CA THR A 421 -5.43 -10.39 -6.60
C THR A 421 -4.22 -9.84 -7.36
N VAL A 422 -3.03 -9.87 -6.75
CA VAL A 422 -1.77 -9.65 -7.46
C VAL A 422 -1.26 -11.02 -7.91
N PRO A 423 -1.18 -11.33 -9.22
CA PRO A 423 -0.70 -12.62 -9.68
C PRO A 423 0.78 -12.79 -9.35
N VAL A 424 1.13 -13.90 -8.68
CA VAL A 424 2.51 -14.27 -8.36
C VAL A 424 3.00 -15.24 -9.43
N GLY A 425 3.56 -14.71 -10.52
CA GLY A 425 4.09 -15.48 -11.65
C GLY A 425 3.44 -15.12 -12.99
N GLU A 426 3.49 -16.04 -13.96
CA GLU A 426 2.74 -15.89 -15.20
C GLU A 426 1.24 -15.85 -14.89
N ASP A 427 0.53 -14.90 -15.51
CA ASP A 427 -0.91 -14.71 -15.35
C ASP A 427 -1.63 -16.03 -15.72
N ILE A 428 -2.38 -16.62 -14.78
CA ILE A 428 -2.92 -18.01 -14.88
C ILE A 428 -4.05 -18.11 -15.94
N GLY A 429 -4.17 -17.11 -16.80
CA GLY A 429 -5.25 -16.90 -17.73
C GLY A 429 -6.58 -16.63 -17.03
N PHE A 430 -7.65 -16.62 -17.82
CA PHE A 430 -8.99 -16.55 -17.27
C PHE A 430 -9.37 -17.91 -16.66
N LEU A 431 -9.32 -18.01 -15.33
CA LEU A 431 -10.05 -19.05 -14.59
C LEU A 431 -11.52 -19.05 -15.04
N PRO A 432 -12.06 -20.14 -15.63
CA PRO A 432 -13.48 -20.25 -15.92
C PRO A 432 -14.24 -20.50 -14.62
N GLY A 433 -15.43 -19.91 -14.47
CA GLY A 433 -16.23 -19.99 -13.25
C GLY A 433 -16.92 -18.68 -12.88
N THR A 434 -17.63 -18.70 -11.77
CA THR A 434 -18.25 -17.55 -11.10
C THR A 434 -17.19 -16.62 -10.48
N GLU A 435 -17.60 -15.43 -10.06
CA GLU A 435 -16.70 -14.49 -9.36
C GLU A 435 -16.13 -15.09 -8.06
N GLU A 436 -16.95 -15.83 -7.32
CA GLU A 436 -16.58 -16.42 -6.03
C GLU A 436 -15.59 -17.58 -6.22
N GLU A 437 -15.79 -18.44 -7.23
CA GLU A 437 -14.85 -19.52 -7.59
C GLU A 437 -13.47 -18.99 -8.01
N LYS A 438 -13.41 -17.84 -8.71
CA LYS A 438 -12.14 -17.22 -9.11
C LYS A 438 -11.38 -16.58 -7.95
N MET A 439 -12.12 -16.04 -6.99
CA MET A 439 -11.53 -15.46 -5.78
C MET A 439 -11.12 -16.56 -4.77
N SER A 440 -11.79 -17.71 -4.76
CA SER A 440 -11.62 -18.80 -3.79
C SER A 440 -10.16 -19.13 -3.39
N PRO A 441 -9.18 -19.29 -4.31
CA PRO A 441 -7.78 -19.55 -3.93
C PRO A 441 -7.16 -18.46 -3.04
N TRP A 442 -7.63 -17.22 -3.17
CA TRP A 442 -7.19 -16.06 -2.39
C TRP A 442 -8.02 -15.84 -1.12
N MET A 443 -9.03 -16.67 -0.86
CA MET A 443 -9.93 -16.54 0.29
C MET A 443 -9.69 -17.61 1.37
N GLY A 444 -8.77 -18.57 1.19
CA GLY A 444 -8.48 -19.59 2.20
C GLY A 444 -8.18 -19.01 3.60
N ALA A 445 -7.29 -18.02 3.69
CA ALA A 445 -6.99 -17.34 4.95
C ALA A 445 -8.18 -16.57 5.56
N PHE A 446 -9.21 -16.25 4.78
CA PHE A 446 -10.45 -15.65 5.26
C PHE A 446 -11.42 -16.71 5.79
N ASP A 447 -11.56 -17.85 5.08
CA ASP A 447 -12.32 -19.01 5.54
C ASP A 447 -11.72 -19.59 6.84
N ASP A 448 -10.39 -19.62 6.99
CA ASP A 448 -9.70 -20.01 8.22
C ASP A 448 -10.12 -19.13 9.42
N ASN A 449 -10.16 -17.80 9.22
CA ASN A 449 -10.65 -16.86 10.24
C ASN A 449 -12.13 -17.10 10.55
N LEU A 450 -12.95 -17.40 9.55
CA LEU A 450 -14.36 -17.72 9.74
C LEU A 450 -14.55 -19.02 10.53
N GLU A 451 -13.71 -20.04 10.31
CA GLU A 451 -13.72 -21.27 11.11
C GLU A 451 -13.38 -21.01 12.58
N VAL A 452 -12.41 -20.13 12.86
CA VAL A 452 -12.10 -19.69 14.24
C VAL A 452 -13.31 -19.01 14.89
N LEU A 453 -14.01 -18.13 14.16
CA LEU A 453 -15.20 -17.41 14.63
C LEU A 453 -16.45 -18.30 14.77
N ASN A 454 -16.44 -19.51 14.24
CA ASN A 454 -17.52 -20.49 14.37
C ASN A 454 -17.29 -21.51 15.52
N LYS A 455 -16.09 -21.55 16.11
CA LYS A 455 -15.73 -22.50 17.19
C LYS A 455 -16.21 -22.08 18.58
N SER A 456 -16.77 -20.89 18.74
CA SER A 456 -17.24 -20.36 20.03
C SER A 456 -18.51 -21.03 20.57
N ASP A 457 -19.33 -21.66 19.72
CA ASP A 457 -20.56 -22.33 20.16
C ASP A 457 -20.29 -23.77 20.63
N GLY A 458 -19.87 -23.87 21.89
CA GLY A 458 -19.55 -25.14 22.57
C GLY A 458 -20.74 -26.09 22.77
N ASP A 459 -21.98 -25.59 22.73
CA ASP A 459 -23.18 -26.29 23.19
C ASP A 459 -24.20 -26.62 22.06
N ALA A 460 -23.95 -26.15 20.84
CA ALA A 460 -24.74 -26.50 19.67
C ALA A 460 -24.21 -27.81 19.05
N GLY A 461 -25.05 -28.85 18.98
CA GLY A 461 -24.75 -30.07 18.22
C GLY A 461 -24.56 -29.77 16.72
N ASP A 462 -23.95 -30.72 15.99
CA ASP A 462 -23.46 -30.49 14.60
C ASP A 462 -24.50 -29.88 13.64
N TRP A 463 -25.79 -30.21 13.80
CA TRP A 463 -26.88 -29.61 13.03
C TRP A 463 -27.06 -28.11 13.28
N GLY A 464 -26.96 -27.66 14.53
CA GLY A 464 -27.07 -26.25 14.91
C GLY A 464 -25.87 -25.43 14.42
N ARG A 465 -24.68 -26.03 14.45
CA ARG A 465 -23.46 -25.42 13.87
C ARG A 465 -23.57 -25.26 12.35
N ALA A 466 -24.06 -26.28 11.63
CA ALA A 466 -24.27 -26.20 10.19
C ALA A 466 -25.28 -25.09 9.81
N ALA A 467 -26.42 -25.00 10.51
CA ALA A 467 -27.42 -23.96 10.26
C ALA A 467 -26.90 -22.54 10.55
N THR A 468 -26.09 -22.37 11.60
CA THR A 468 -25.44 -21.10 11.93
C THR A 468 -24.38 -20.73 10.90
N GLN A 469 -23.58 -21.69 10.44
CA GLN A 469 -22.58 -21.50 9.40
C GLN A 469 -23.20 -21.10 8.05
N ASP A 470 -24.32 -21.71 7.65
CA ASP A 470 -25.08 -21.33 6.46
C ASP A 470 -25.67 -19.92 6.58
N LEU A 471 -26.20 -19.55 7.75
CA LEU A 471 -26.68 -18.20 8.01
C LEU A 471 -25.55 -17.16 7.87
N ILE A 472 -24.40 -17.42 8.48
CA ILE A 472 -23.21 -16.55 8.39
C ILE A 472 -22.75 -16.41 6.93
N ARG A 473 -22.59 -17.53 6.22
CA ARG A 473 -22.21 -17.53 4.79
C ARG A 473 -23.23 -16.81 3.91
N SER A 474 -24.52 -16.88 4.22
CA SER A 474 -25.56 -16.12 3.50
C SER A 474 -25.37 -14.60 3.60
N LYS A 475 -24.79 -14.11 4.71
CA LYS A 475 -24.56 -12.69 5.02
C LYS A 475 -23.21 -12.14 4.61
N ILE A 476 -22.30 -12.98 4.12
CA ILE A 476 -21.01 -12.57 3.55
C ILE A 476 -21.11 -12.63 2.02
N LYS A 477 -20.59 -11.61 1.33
CA LYS A 477 -20.46 -11.57 -0.14
C LYS A 477 -19.04 -11.22 -0.53
N ILE A 478 -18.38 -12.15 -1.21
CA ILE A 478 -17.05 -11.91 -1.79
C ILE A 478 -17.25 -11.25 -3.15
N LYS A 479 -16.64 -10.08 -3.34
CA LYS A 479 -16.75 -9.27 -4.56
C LYS A 479 -15.36 -8.83 -5.01
N SER A 480 -15.13 -8.87 -6.32
CA SER A 480 -13.94 -8.31 -6.95
C SER A 480 -14.10 -6.80 -7.15
N LEU A 481 -12.97 -6.08 -7.15
CA LEU A 481 -12.90 -4.63 -7.33
C LEU A 481 -13.65 -4.13 -8.58
N ASN A 482 -13.63 -4.92 -9.65
CA ASN A 482 -14.30 -4.59 -10.91
C ASN A 482 -15.83 -4.56 -10.78
N PHE A 483 -16.42 -5.46 -9.98
CA PHE A 483 -17.86 -5.51 -9.75
C PHE A 483 -18.37 -4.40 -8.81
N MET A 484 -17.48 -3.80 -8.02
CA MET A 484 -17.80 -2.66 -7.14
C MET A 484 -18.02 -1.36 -7.93
N ARG A 485 -17.44 -1.24 -9.13
CA ARG A 485 -17.52 -0.06 -9.97
C ARG A 485 -18.96 0.14 -10.49
N GLY A 486 -19.46 1.37 -10.40
CA GLY A 486 -20.80 1.74 -10.88
C GLY A 486 -21.94 1.48 -9.90
N ARG A 487 -21.70 0.82 -8.76
CA ARG A 487 -22.71 0.56 -7.72
C ARG A 487 -22.75 1.68 -6.67
N THR A 488 -23.69 1.58 -5.73
CA THR A 488 -23.70 2.32 -4.46
C THR A 488 -24.05 1.32 -3.37
N PHE A 489 -23.32 1.33 -2.26
CA PHE A 489 -23.55 0.46 -1.10
C PHE A 489 -24.33 1.25 -0.05
N VAL A 490 -25.35 0.64 0.55
CA VAL A 490 -26.20 1.27 1.57
C VAL A 490 -26.42 0.25 2.68
N ASN A 491 -26.21 0.63 3.93
CA ASN A 491 -26.30 -0.25 5.10
C ASN A 491 -25.42 -1.51 4.95
N LYS A 492 -24.15 -1.34 4.55
CA LYS A 492 -23.17 -2.43 4.35
C LYS A 492 -21.93 -2.27 5.24
N PHE A 493 -21.35 -3.40 5.61
CA PHE A 493 -20.03 -3.47 6.24
C PHE A 493 -19.03 -3.96 5.18
N LEU A 494 -18.23 -3.06 4.60
CA LEU A 494 -17.34 -3.37 3.48
C LEU A 494 -15.89 -3.50 3.97
N ILE A 495 -15.34 -4.72 3.90
CA ILE A 495 -13.94 -5.02 4.18
C ILE A 495 -13.15 -5.03 2.87
N ILE A 496 -12.07 -4.26 2.83
CA ILE A 496 -11.10 -4.21 1.74
C ILE A 496 -9.78 -4.75 2.30
N ASP A 497 -9.45 -6.01 1.99
CA ASP A 497 -8.24 -6.68 2.48
C ASP A 497 -7.09 -6.59 1.45
N GLU A 498 -5.85 -6.66 1.95
CA GLU A 498 -4.61 -6.31 1.22
C GLU A 498 -4.66 -4.95 0.51
N ALA A 499 -5.23 -3.95 1.17
CA ALA A 499 -5.44 -2.62 0.61
C ALA A 499 -4.11 -1.91 0.24
N GLN A 500 -2.95 -2.36 0.74
CA GLN A 500 -1.64 -1.81 0.33
C GLN A 500 -1.36 -2.00 -1.17
N ASN A 501 -1.95 -3.03 -1.79
CA ASN A 501 -1.82 -3.33 -3.21
C ASN A 501 -2.77 -2.50 -4.11
N LEU A 502 -3.57 -1.59 -3.53
CA LEU A 502 -4.42 -0.67 -4.28
C LEU A 502 -3.66 0.63 -4.60
N THR A 503 -3.88 1.17 -5.80
CA THR A 503 -3.50 2.56 -6.11
C THR A 503 -4.46 3.56 -5.42
N PRO A 504 -4.04 4.81 -5.16
CA PRO A 504 -4.90 5.87 -4.62
C PRO A 504 -6.20 6.06 -5.43
N LYS A 505 -6.13 5.87 -6.75
CA LYS A 505 -7.28 5.94 -7.66
C LYS A 505 -8.27 4.80 -7.44
N GLN A 506 -7.80 3.58 -7.19
CA GLN A 506 -8.67 2.44 -6.88
C GLN A 506 -9.34 2.63 -5.52
N VAL A 507 -8.60 3.00 -4.46
CA VAL A 507 -9.21 3.26 -3.13
C VAL A 507 -10.26 4.37 -3.23
N LYS A 508 -9.96 5.49 -3.90
CA LYS A 508 -10.96 6.54 -4.17
C LYS A 508 -12.19 6.00 -4.92
N THR A 509 -12.01 5.08 -5.87
CA THR A 509 -13.10 4.47 -6.65
C THR A 509 -13.99 3.54 -5.82
N LEU A 510 -13.46 2.95 -4.73
CA LEU A 510 -14.21 2.14 -3.77
C LEU A 510 -14.89 3.01 -2.70
N VAL A 511 -14.16 3.93 -2.08
CA VAL A 511 -14.68 4.75 -0.97
C VAL A 511 -15.83 5.65 -1.41
N THR A 512 -15.75 6.21 -2.63
CA THR A 512 -16.86 6.99 -3.23
C THR A 512 -18.10 6.16 -3.62
N ARG A 513 -18.14 4.87 -3.23
CA ARG A 513 -19.30 3.98 -3.40
C ARG A 513 -20.08 3.78 -2.10
N ALA A 514 -19.56 4.23 -0.95
CA ALA A 514 -20.33 4.31 0.28
C ALA A 514 -21.49 5.31 0.11
N GLY A 515 -22.71 4.79 0.12
CA GLY A 515 -23.91 5.55 0.45
C GLY A 515 -24.21 5.45 1.95
N PRO A 516 -25.34 6.03 2.41
CA PRO A 516 -25.67 6.14 3.83
C PRO A 516 -25.61 4.81 4.59
N GLY A 517 -25.17 4.88 5.85
CA GLY A 517 -25.04 3.73 6.73
C GLY A 517 -24.03 2.68 6.27
N THR A 518 -23.06 3.02 5.40
CA THR A 518 -22.01 2.07 4.98
C THR A 518 -20.71 2.36 5.70
N LYS A 519 -20.22 1.39 6.46
CA LYS A 519 -18.87 1.41 7.03
C LYS A 519 -17.89 0.72 6.08
N ILE A 520 -16.76 1.35 5.80
CA ILE A 520 -15.65 0.80 5.00
C ILE A 520 -14.43 0.60 5.89
N ILE A 521 -13.84 -0.59 5.81
CA ILE A 521 -12.68 -1.01 6.58
C ILE A 521 -11.58 -1.42 5.61
N CYS A 522 -10.50 -0.64 5.52
CA CYS A 522 -9.31 -1.01 4.77
C CYS A 522 -8.30 -1.69 5.70
N LEU A 523 -7.85 -2.89 5.34
CA LEU A 523 -6.86 -3.67 6.05
C LEU A 523 -5.61 -3.80 5.17
N GLY A 524 -4.41 -3.75 5.76
CA GLY A 524 -3.20 -4.03 5.00
C GLY A 524 -1.91 -4.02 5.80
N ASN A 525 -0.81 -4.27 5.10
CA ASN A 525 0.55 -4.26 5.62
C ASN A 525 1.46 -3.51 4.64
N ILE A 526 1.89 -2.27 4.97
CA ILE A 526 2.70 -1.45 4.05
C ILE A 526 4.05 -2.11 3.73
N ALA A 527 4.64 -2.85 4.68
CA ALA A 527 5.88 -3.60 4.49
C ALA A 527 5.73 -4.85 3.58
N GLN A 528 4.51 -5.14 3.08
CA GLN A 528 4.22 -6.28 2.21
C GLN A 528 3.37 -5.84 1.01
N ILE A 529 3.96 -5.01 0.16
CA ILE A 529 3.40 -4.66 -1.15
C ILE A 529 3.84 -5.73 -2.14
N ASP A 530 2.88 -6.51 -2.65
CA ASP A 530 3.13 -7.64 -3.56
C ASP A 530 3.30 -7.18 -5.03
N THR A 531 2.88 -5.94 -5.35
CA THR A 531 2.95 -5.41 -6.72
C THR A 531 4.20 -4.55 -6.97
N PRO A 532 5.00 -4.82 -8.02
CA PRO A 532 6.24 -4.09 -8.29
C PRO A 532 6.02 -2.64 -8.79
N TYR A 533 4.76 -2.23 -8.98
CA TYR A 533 4.39 -0.90 -9.45
C TYR A 533 4.03 0.07 -8.31
N LEU A 534 3.99 -0.40 -7.06
CA LEU A 534 3.72 0.44 -5.88
C LEU A 534 4.90 0.40 -4.91
N THR A 535 5.06 1.50 -4.18
CA THR A 535 5.94 1.63 -3.03
C THR A 535 5.11 2.07 -1.83
N GLU A 536 5.72 2.06 -0.64
CA GLU A 536 5.08 2.50 0.60
C GLU A 536 4.47 3.90 0.47
N GLY A 537 5.18 4.82 -0.21
CA GLY A 537 4.72 6.18 -0.49
C GLY A 537 3.74 6.34 -1.66
N SER A 538 3.63 5.38 -2.58
CA SER A 538 2.65 5.42 -3.68
C SER A 538 1.41 4.56 -3.45
N SER A 539 1.40 3.74 -2.39
CA SER A 539 0.26 2.92 -2.00
C SER A 539 -0.98 3.77 -1.71
N GLY A 540 -2.12 3.30 -2.23
CA GLY A 540 -3.43 3.88 -1.97
C GLY A 540 -3.84 3.80 -0.50
N LEU A 541 -3.31 2.84 0.26
CA LEU A 541 -3.58 2.71 1.69
C LEU A 541 -2.90 3.83 2.48
N THR A 542 -1.59 4.05 2.25
CA THR A 542 -0.84 5.18 2.83
C THR A 542 -1.49 6.52 2.47
N TYR A 543 -1.88 6.68 1.19
CA TYR A 543 -2.57 7.88 0.72
C TYR A 543 -3.89 8.15 1.47
N VAL A 544 -4.73 7.14 1.73
CA VAL A 544 -5.99 7.40 2.47
C VAL A 544 -5.77 7.61 3.96
N VAL A 545 -4.78 6.96 4.59
CA VAL A 545 -4.44 7.25 5.99
C VAL A 545 -4.05 8.73 6.14
N ASP A 546 -3.18 9.25 5.26
CA ASP A 546 -2.80 10.66 5.27
C ASP A 546 -3.98 11.62 5.03
N ARG A 547 -4.86 11.30 4.07
CA ARG A 547 -5.98 12.18 3.68
C ARG A 547 -7.20 12.13 4.58
N PHE A 548 -7.38 11.08 5.38
CA PHE A 548 -8.51 10.93 6.29
C PHE A 548 -8.15 11.27 7.75
N LYS A 549 -6.86 11.35 8.12
CA LYS A 549 -6.45 11.69 9.50
C LYS A 549 -7.11 12.98 10.00
N GLY A 550 -7.73 12.91 11.18
CA GLY A 550 -8.45 14.03 11.78
C GLY A 550 -9.87 14.29 11.26
N TRP A 551 -10.37 13.57 10.25
CA TRP A 551 -11.79 13.63 9.88
C TRP A 551 -12.63 12.84 10.90
N ALA A 552 -13.65 13.48 11.47
CA ALA A 552 -14.40 13.00 12.63
C ALA A 552 -15.15 11.66 12.43
N HIS A 553 -15.41 11.27 11.19
CA HIS A 553 -16.04 9.99 10.84
C HIS A 553 -15.05 8.95 10.31
N SER A 554 -13.78 9.11 10.64
CA SER A 554 -12.75 8.11 10.35
C SER A 554 -11.76 7.93 11.47
N GLY A 555 -11.13 6.76 11.49
CA GLY A 555 -10.00 6.48 12.37
C GLY A 555 -8.98 5.57 11.71
N HIS A 556 -7.82 5.53 12.36
CA HIS A 556 -6.70 4.72 11.94
C HIS A 556 -6.08 4.06 13.17
N VAL A 557 -5.59 2.83 13.04
CA VAL A 557 -4.76 2.15 14.03
C VAL A 557 -3.68 1.34 13.31
N THR A 558 -2.42 1.56 13.65
CA THR A 558 -1.31 0.64 13.34
C THR A 558 -1.15 -0.35 14.48
N LEU A 559 -1.30 -1.64 14.16
CA LEU A 559 -0.96 -2.77 15.02
C LEU A 559 0.51 -3.13 14.78
N ALA A 560 1.39 -2.73 15.69
CA ALA A 560 2.82 -3.03 15.61
C ALA A 560 3.13 -4.45 16.09
N ARG A 561 2.42 -4.96 17.11
CA ARG A 561 2.75 -6.25 17.74
C ARG A 561 1.87 -7.40 17.25
N GLY A 562 2.52 -8.43 16.69
CA GLY A 562 1.88 -9.72 16.39
C GLY A 562 1.51 -10.51 17.65
N GLU A 563 0.44 -11.29 17.56
CA GLU A 563 -0.01 -12.23 18.61
C GLU A 563 0.18 -13.69 18.12
N ARG A 564 1.35 -13.97 17.52
CA ARG A 564 1.64 -15.26 16.90
C ARG A 564 2.31 -16.22 17.89
N SER A 565 2.70 -17.39 17.38
CA SER A 565 3.53 -18.32 18.14
C SER A 565 4.97 -17.79 18.23
N ARG A 566 5.68 -18.17 19.31
CA ARG A 566 7.09 -17.80 19.55
C ARG A 566 8.01 -18.03 18.35
N LEU A 567 7.70 -19.02 17.51
CA LEU A 567 8.43 -19.30 16.27
C LEU A 567 8.28 -18.18 15.23
N ALA A 568 7.05 -17.71 15.01
CA ALA A 568 6.76 -16.72 13.99
C ALA A 568 7.11 -15.30 14.43
N ASP A 569 7.03 -15.01 15.73
CA ASP A 569 7.58 -13.77 16.31
C ASP A 569 9.10 -13.72 16.07
N HIS A 570 9.83 -14.76 16.49
CA HIS A 570 11.29 -14.84 16.29
C HIS A 570 11.67 -14.81 14.80
N ALA A 571 10.92 -15.50 13.93
CA ALA A 571 11.15 -15.45 12.49
C ALA A 571 10.97 -14.04 11.89
N SER A 572 10.05 -13.23 12.43
CA SER A 572 9.81 -11.86 11.96
C SER A 572 10.85 -10.85 12.48
N GLU A 573 11.67 -11.24 13.46
CA GLU A 573 12.80 -10.44 13.98
C GLU A 573 14.13 -10.71 13.25
N ILE A 574 14.27 -11.89 12.61
CA ILE A 574 15.57 -12.37 12.07
C ILE A 574 15.59 -12.57 10.54
N LEU A 575 14.44 -12.53 9.86
CA LEU A 575 14.29 -12.70 8.40
C LEU A 575 13.81 -11.39 7.75
#